data_AF-A0A0D3HEB8-F1
#
_entry.id   AF-A0A0D3HEB8-F1
#
_cell.length_a   1.000
_cell.length_b   1.000
_cell.length_c   1.000
_cell.angle_alpha   90.00
_cell.angle_beta   90.00
_cell.angle_gamma   90.00
#
_symmetry.space_group_name_H-M   'P 1'
#
loop_
_entity.id
_entity.type
_entity.pdbx_description
1 polymer ?
#
loop_
_entity_poly.entity_id
_entity_poly.type
_entity_poly.pdbx_seq_one_letter_code
_entity_poly.pdbx_strand_id
1 'polypeptide(L)' 'MESSPPPPTITVQVKFGGRTIPVEVPAAATAADLKRLLQPLTNVLPRGQRLICKGTQTNPPPPPNP' A
#
# COMPACT_ATOMS: atom_id res chain seq x y z
N MET A 1 8.20 16.85 -26.78
CA MET A 1 7.60 17.13 -25.46
C MET A 1 7.98 15.96 -24.58
N GLU A 2 8.87 16.21 -23.63
CA GLU A 2 9.52 15.17 -22.83
C GLU A 2 8.47 14.48 -21.95
N SER A 3 8.33 13.18 -22.16
CA SER A 3 7.45 12.28 -21.43
C SER A 3 7.85 12.31 -19.96
N SER A 4 7.05 12.99 -19.13
CA SER A 4 7.21 12.94 -17.68
C SER A 4 7.32 11.47 -17.24
N PRO A 5 8.32 11.09 -16.43
CA PRO A 5 8.42 9.71 -15.97
C PRO A 5 7.11 9.32 -15.29
N PRO A 6 6.60 8.10 -15.52
CA PRO A 6 5.37 7.65 -14.87
C PRO A 6 5.51 7.84 -13.35
N PRO A 7 4.47 8.34 -12.67
CA PRO A 7 4.56 8.60 -11.24
C PRO A 7 4.99 7.31 -10.52
N PRO A 8 5.95 7.39 -9.58
CA PRO A 8 6.46 6.21 -8.91
C PRO A 8 5.30 5.46 -8.25
N THR A 9 5.22 4.16 -8.49
CA THR A 9 4.22 3.28 -7.88
C THR A 9 4.84 2.51 -6.73
N ILE A 10 4.03 2.23 -5.71
CA ILE A 10 4.39 1.41 -4.56
C ILE A 10 3.39 0.28 -4.40
N THR A 11 3.85 -0.86 -3.91
CA THR A 11 2.97 -1.99 -3.56
C THR A 11 2.69 -1.96 -2.07
N VAL A 12 1.42 -1.74 -1.72
CA VAL A 12 0.94 -1.75 -0.33
C VAL A 12 0.37 -3.13 -0.01
N GLN A 13 0.88 -3.77 1.05
CA GLN A 13 0.35 -5.04 1.53
C GLN A 13 -0.74 -4.81 2.59
N VAL A 14 -1.99 -5.06 2.22
CA VAL A 14 -3.14 -4.85 3.10
C VAL A 14 -3.58 -6.17 3.73
N LYS A 15 -3.59 -6.24 5.06
CA LYS A 15 -4.12 -7.41 5.79
C LYS A 15 -5.61 -7.24 6.06
N PHE A 16 -6.43 -8.15 5.54
CA PHE A 16 -7.88 -8.16 5.72
C PHE A 16 -8.41 -9.59 5.84
N GLY A 17 -9.22 -9.86 6.88
CA GLY A 17 -9.87 -11.17 7.04
C GLY A 17 -8.92 -12.37 7.09
N GLY A 18 -7.72 -12.22 7.67
CA GLY A 18 -6.70 -13.28 7.70
C GLY A 18 -5.92 -13.48 6.40
N ARG A 19 -6.15 -12.64 5.38
CA ARG A 19 -5.46 -12.67 4.08
C ARG A 19 -4.66 -11.39 3.87
N THR A 20 -3.63 -11.47 3.04
CA THR A 20 -2.85 -10.31 2.59
C THR A 20 -3.21 -10.01 1.13
N ILE A 21 -3.58 -8.77 0.85
CA ILE A 21 -3.99 -8.28 -0.45
C ILE A 21 -2.92 -7.26 -0.92
N PRO A 22 -2.13 -7.57 -1.95
CA PRO A 22 -1.22 -6.60 -2.54
C PRO A 22 -2.01 -5.60 -3.39
N VAL A 23 -1.78 -4.30 -3.16
CA VAL A 23 -2.41 -3.21 -3.91
C VAL A 23 -1.33 -2.29 -4.44
N GLU A 24 -1.24 -2.13 -5.76
CA GLU A 24 -0.36 -1.14 -6.37
C GLU A 24 -1.04 0.22 -6.40
N VAL A 25 -0.35 1.23 -5.88
CA VAL A 25 -0.83 2.62 -5.86
C VAL A 25 0.30 3.57 -6.22
N PRO A 26 0.00 4.74 -6.82
CA PRO A 26 0.97 5.82 -6.92
C PRO A 26 1.51 6.18 -5.53
N ALA A 27 2.80 6.51 -5.42
CA ALA A 27 3.42 6.95 -4.18
C ALA A 27 2.78 8.24 -3.60
N ALA A 28 2.12 9.02 -4.46
CA ALA A 28 1.36 10.21 -4.09
C ALA A 28 -0.12 9.93 -3.72
N ALA A 29 -0.55 8.66 -3.78
CA ALA A 29 -1.94 8.30 -3.50
C ALA A 29 -2.31 8.57 -2.04
N THR A 30 -3.56 9.00 -1.82
CA THR A 30 -4.05 9.29 -0.49
C THR A 30 -4.67 8.06 0.17
N ALA A 31 -4.87 8.13 1.49
CA ALA A 31 -5.63 7.11 2.22
C ALA A 31 -7.07 6.94 1.67
N ALA A 32 -7.67 7.99 1.10
CA ALA A 32 -8.99 7.89 0.49
C ALA A 32 -8.95 7.05 -0.79
N ASP A 33 -7.93 7.22 -1.63
CA ASP A 33 -7.74 6.44 -2.85
C ASP A 33 -7.54 4.96 -2.53
N LEU A 34 -6.70 4.66 -1.53
CA LEU A 34 -6.48 3.28 -1.07
C LEU A 34 -7.79 2.63 -0.57
N LYS A 35 -8.62 3.34 0.20
CA LYS A 35 -9.92 2.82 0.65
C LYS A 35 -10.87 2.54 -0.52
N ARG A 36 -10.87 3.39 -1.55
CA ARG A 36 -11.69 3.19 -2.76
C ARG A 36 -11.24 1.94 -3.52
N LEU A 37 -9.94 1.73 -3.67
CA LEU A 37 -9.37 0.53 -4.29
C LEU A 37 -9.67 -0.74 -3.48
N LEU A 38 -9.69 -0.65 -2.15
CA LEU A 38 -9.99 -1.77 -1.26
C LEU A 38 -11.48 -2.14 -1.18
N GLN A 39 -12.40 -1.21 -1.49
CA GLN A 39 -13.84 -1.48 -1.40
C GLN A 39 -14.28 -2.72 -2.22
N PRO A 40 -13.94 -2.87 -3.52
CA PRO A 40 -14.31 -4.06 -4.27
C PRO A 40 -13.62 -5.35 -3.78
N LEU A 41 -12.44 -5.24 -3.15
CA LEU A 41 -11.65 -6.39 -2.68
C LEU A 41 -12.10 -6.90 -1.31
N THR A 42 -12.64 -6.00 -0.48
CA THR A 42 -13.03 -6.29 0.91
C THR A 42 -14.55 -6.31 1.10
N ASN A 43 -15.30 -5.80 0.12
CA ASN A 43 -16.73 -5.48 0.20
C ASN A 43 -17.10 -4.54 1.36
N VAL A 44 -16.13 -3.79 1.89
CA VAL A 44 -16.35 -2.79 2.96
C VAL A 44 -16.39 -1.40 2.35
N LEU A 45 -17.46 -0.65 2.60
CA LEU A 45 -17.57 0.74 2.13
C LEU A 45 -16.44 1.61 2.69
N PRO A 46 -15.91 2.60 1.93
CA PRO A 46 -14.79 3.44 2.38
C PRO A 46 -15.00 4.13 3.73
N ARG A 47 -16.25 4.48 4.07
CA ARG A 47 -16.61 5.07 5.36
C ARG A 47 -16.47 4.09 6.54
N GLY A 48 -16.68 2.79 6.29
CA GLY A 48 -16.52 1.72 7.29
C GLY A 48 -15.09 1.18 7.39
N GLN A 49 -14.18 1.57 6.49
CA GLN A 49 -12.80 1.11 6.49
C GLN A 49 -11.92 1.95 7.43
N ARG A 50 -11.26 1.27 8.37
CA ARG A 50 -10.19 1.82 9.21
C ARG A 50 -8.85 1.28 8.74
N LEU A 51 -7.96 2.16 8.28
CA LEU A 51 -6.59 1.80 7.92
C LEU A 51 -5.70 1.90 9.16
N ILE A 52 -4.89 0.88 9.40
CA ILE A 52 -3.94 0.82 10.51
C ILE A 52 -2.57 0.46 9.93
N CYS A 53 -1.63 1.39 9.97
CA CYS A 53 -0.26 1.15 9.52
C CYS A 53 0.47 0.32 10.57
N LYS A 54 0.74 -0.97 10.27
CA LYS A 54 1.40 -1.88 11.20
C LYS A 54 2.92 -1.87 11.00
N GLY A 55 3.58 -0.80 11.46
CA GLY A 55 5.05 -0.65 11.48
C GLY A 55 5.72 -0.65 10.10
N THR A 56 6.96 -0.17 10.03
CA THR A 56 7.81 -0.29 8.85
C THR A 56 8.61 -1.57 8.94
N GLN A 57 8.49 -2.46 7.96
CA GLN A 57 9.43 -3.58 7.83
C GLN A 57 10.76 -3.01 7.31
N THR A 58 11.60 -2.52 8.21
CA THR A 58 13.00 -2.31 7.90
C THR A 58 13.62 -3.71 7.79
N ASN A 59 13.96 -4.17 6.59
CA ASN A 59 14.86 -5.32 6.50
C ASN A 59 16.10 -4.98 7.33
N PRO A 60 16.57 -5.87 8.23
CA PRO A 60 17.77 -5.61 8.99
C PRO A 60 18.92 -5.35 8.00
N PRO A 61 19.79 -4.34 8.26
CA PRO A 61 20.94 -4.11 7.40
C PRO A 61 21.77 -5.39 7.32
N PRO A 62 22.37 -5.71 6.15
CA PRO A 62 23.25 -6.86 6.03
C PRO A 62 24.37 -6.76 7.09
N PRO A 63 24.80 -7.89 7.68
CA PRO A 63 25.88 -7.86 8.64
C PRO A 63 27.14 -7.23 8.01
N PRO A 64 27.93 -6.45 8.75
CA PRO A 64 29.22 -5.98 8.26
C PRO A 64 30.09 -7.20 7.92
N ASN A 65 30.69 -7.15 6.74
CA ASN A 65 31.60 -8.20 6.26
C ASN A 65 32.81 -8.31 7.23
N PRO A 66 33.28 -9.52 7.55
CA PRO A 66 34.42 -9.73 8.45
C PRO A 66 35.72 -9.14 7.91
#